data_AF-A0A653DBE3-F1
#
_entry.id   AF-A0A653DBE3-F1
#
_cell.length_a   1.000
_cell.length_b   1.000
_cell.length_c   1.000
_cell.angle_alpha   90.00
_cell.angle_beta   90.00
_cell.angle_gamma   90.00
#
_symmetry.space_group_name_H-M   'P 1'
#
loop_
_entity.id
_entity.type
_entity.pdbx_description
1 polymer ?
#
loop_
_entity_poly.entity_id
_entity_poly.type
_entity_poly.pdbx_seq_one_letter_code
_entity_poly.pdbx_strand_id
1 'polypeptide(L)' 'MSSCQSKCHRLGPLTRNPFVNYLRWFRKKHCNWKVTRFVIEGAKCWCKMSRGEKLKYFAEACKSRRRRRRS' A
#
# COMPACT_ATOMS: atom_id res chain seq x y z
N MET A 1 7.61 -3.28 25.95
CA MET A 1 7.89 -3.05 24.50
C MET A 1 7.03 -1.90 24.03
N SER A 2 7.61 -0.71 23.93
CA SER A 2 6.89 0.55 23.75
C SER A 2 6.26 0.65 22.36
N SER A 3 4.94 0.57 22.30
CA SER A 3 4.15 0.83 21.10
C SER A 3 4.04 2.35 20.90
N CYS A 4 4.98 2.93 20.17
CA CYS A 4 4.84 4.31 19.67
C CYS A 4 3.71 4.33 18.62
N GLN A 5 2.47 4.42 19.10
CA GLN A 5 1.27 4.63 18.31
C GLN A 5 1.21 6.10 17.86
N SER A 6 2.16 6.53 17.04
CA SER A 6 1.97 7.73 16.22
C SER A 6 0.77 7.43 15.31
N LYS A 7 -0.32 8.21 15.43
CA LYS A 7 -1.58 8.04 14.67
C LYS A 7 -1.29 7.94 13.17
N CYS A 8 -1.01 6.74 12.68
CA CYS A 8 -0.79 6.50 11.27
C CYS A 8 -2.12 6.82 10.59
N HIS A 9 -2.14 7.81 9.70
CA HIS A 9 -3.36 8.24 9.01
C HIS A 9 -4.11 7.02 8.48
N ARG A 10 -5.45 6.99 8.67
CA ARG A 10 -6.30 5.87 8.24
C ARG A 10 -5.91 5.44 6.84
N LEU A 11 -5.52 4.19 6.69
CA LEU A 11 -5.20 3.62 5.39
C LEU A 11 -6.48 3.61 4.55
N GLY A 12 -6.48 4.34 3.43
CA GLY A 12 -7.61 4.38 2.48
C GLY A 12 -8.04 2.98 2.00
N PRO A 13 -9.15 2.82 1.29
CA PRO A 13 -9.64 1.50 0.89
C PRO A 13 -8.66 0.73 0.01
N LEU A 14 -8.81 -0.60 -0.06
CA LEU A 14 -8.13 -1.41 -1.09
C LEU A 14 -8.60 -0.95 -2.47
N THR A 15 -7.65 -0.66 -3.34
CA THR A 15 -7.90 -0.10 -4.66
C THR A 15 -7.74 -1.15 -5.77
N ARG A 16 -8.07 -0.77 -7.00
CA ARG A 16 -7.78 -1.55 -8.20
C ARG A 16 -6.35 -1.35 -8.70
N ASN A 17 -5.59 -0.44 -8.12
CA ASN A 17 -4.21 -0.20 -8.52
C ASN A 17 -3.28 -0.96 -7.56
N PRO A 18 -2.53 -1.97 -8.04
CA PRO A 18 -1.63 -2.75 -7.21
C PRO A 18 -0.52 -1.87 -6.59
N PHE A 19 -0.06 -0.83 -7.29
CA PHE A 19 0.93 0.10 -6.75
C PHE A 19 0.37 0.90 -5.56
N VAL A 20 -0.88 1.36 -5.63
CA VAL A 20 -1.53 2.07 -4.53
C VAL A 20 -1.76 1.13 -3.34
N ASN A 21 -2.08 -0.14 -3.58
CA ASN A 21 -2.18 -1.15 -2.53
C ASN A 21 -0.82 -1.42 -1.86
N TYR A 22 0.27 -1.41 -2.64
CA TYR A 22 1.62 -1.45 -2.09
C TYR A 22 1.95 -0.22 -1.24
N LEU A 23 1.68 0.99 -1.73
CA LEU A 23 1.90 2.23 -0.98
C LEU A 23 1.11 2.26 0.33
N ARG A 24 -0.06 1.60 0.36
CA ARG A 24 -0.86 1.42 1.57
C ARG A 24 -0.13 0.58 2.62
N TRP A 25 0.48 -0.52 2.22
CA TRP A 25 1.33 -1.32 3.10
C TRP A 25 2.60 -0.56 3.51
N PHE A 26 3.25 0.11 2.56
CA PHE A 26 4.48 0.87 2.77
C PHE A 26 4.29 2.01 3.78
N ARG A 27 3.17 2.75 3.67
CA ARG A 27 2.81 3.81 4.63
C ARG A 27 2.58 3.27 6.05
N LYS A 28 2.09 2.04 6.20
CA LYS A 28 1.94 1.39 7.52
C LYS A 28 3.29 1.18 8.20
N LYS A 29 4.34 0.88 7.43
CA LYS A 29 5.72 0.71 7.94
C LYS A 29 6.42 2.05 8.20
N HIS A 30 6.05 3.10 7.47
CA HIS A 30 6.66 4.43 7.53
C HIS A 30 5.65 5.51 7.95
N CYS A 31 4.94 5.28 9.06
CA CYS A 31 3.83 6.12 9.53
C CYS A 31 4.21 7.59 9.79
N ASN A 32 5.46 7.83 10.18
CA ASN A 32 5.97 9.15 10.56
C ASN A 32 6.55 9.93 9.37
N TRP A 33 6.52 9.37 8.17
CA TRP A 33 7.05 10.04 6.99
C TRP A 33 6.02 11.00 6.38
N LYS A 34 6.50 12.18 5.96
CA LYS A 34 5.72 13.12 5.14
C LYS A 34 5.20 12.40 3.89
N VAL A 35 4.00 12.81 3.44
CA VAL A 35 3.30 12.20 2.29
C VAL A 35 4.22 12.09 1.08
N THR A 36 4.86 13.19 0.70
CA THR A 36 5.78 13.25 -0.44
C THR A 36 6.94 12.26 -0.31
N ARG A 37 7.53 12.15 0.88
CA ARG A 37 8.68 11.27 1.13
C ARG A 37 8.30 9.79 0.96
N PHE A 38 7.21 9.33 1.58
CA PHE A 38 6.87 7.91 1.48
C PHE A 38 6.38 7.51 0.08
N VAL A 39 5.78 8.43 -0.68
CA VAL A 39 5.39 8.17 -2.07
C VAL A 39 6.62 8.02 -2.95
N ILE A 40 7.60 8.93 -2.85
CA ILE A 40 8.84 8.87 -3.65
C ILE A 40 9.63 7.60 -3.33
N GLU A 41 9.89 7.34 -2.05
CA GLU A 41 10.66 6.16 -1.65
C GLU A 41 9.90 4.86 -1.92
N GLY A 42 8.58 4.86 -1.70
CA GLY A 42 7.72 3.74 -2.08
C GLY A 42 7.76 3.46 -3.59
N ALA A 43 7.76 4.49 -4.43
CA ALA A 43 7.90 4.33 -5.88
C ALA A 43 9.25 3.71 -6.25
N LYS A 44 10.35 4.17 -5.65
CA LYS A 44 11.69 3.58 -5.86
C LYS A 44 11.73 2.11 -5.47
N CYS A 45 11.19 1.76 -4.30
CA CYS A 45 11.12 0.38 -3.84
C CYS A 45 10.24 -0.48 -4.76
N TRP A 46 9.08 0.04 -5.18
CA TRP A 46 8.20 -0.66 -6.11
C TRP A 46 8.89 -0.96 -7.45
N CYS A 47 9.66 -0.03 -8.00
CA CYS A 47 10.41 -0.28 -9.23
C CYS A 47 11.44 -1.41 -9.07
N LYS A 48 12.07 -1.53 -7.90
CA LYS A 48 13.06 -2.58 -7.59
C LYS A 48 12.45 -3.95 -7.26
N MET A 49 11.18 -4.00 -6.87
CA MET A 49 10.52 -5.27 -6.54
C MET A 49 10.35 -6.16 -7.77
N SER A 50 10.60 -7.45 -7.57
CA SER A 50 10.35 -8.50 -8.54
C SER A 50 8.86 -8.68 -8.82
N ARG A 51 8.53 -9.34 -9.95
CA ARG A 51 7.15 -9.67 -10.28
C ARG A 51 6.48 -10.53 -9.19
N GLY A 52 7.23 -11.48 -8.62
CA GLY A 52 6.75 -12.36 -7.54
C GLY A 52 6.28 -11.59 -6.31
N GLU A 53 7.06 -10.61 -5.87
CA GLU A 53 6.68 -9.78 -4.72
C GLU A 53 5.50 -8.86 -5.04
N LYS A 54 5.37 -8.42 -6.31
CA LYS A 54 4.23 -7.61 -6.76
C LYS A 54 2.93 -8.42 -6.87
N LEU A 55 2.99 -9.74 -7.07
CA LEU A 55 1.82 -10.61 -7.29
C LEU A 55 0.76 -10.45 -6.21
N LYS A 56 1.16 -10.31 -4.94
CA LYS A 56 0.22 -10.10 -3.83
C LYS A 56 -0.67 -8.88 -4.08
N TYR A 57 -0.09 -7.75 -4.47
CA TYR A 57 -0.82 -6.50 -4.69
C TYR A 57 -1.67 -6.55 -5.96
N PHE A 58 -1.21 -7.28 -6.99
CA PHE A 58 -2.03 -7.61 -8.16
C PHE A 58 -3.25 -8.45 -7.79
N ALA A 59 -3.09 -9.47 -6.95
CA ALA A 59 -4.20 -10.29 -6.48
C ALA A 59 -5.21 -9.48 -5.66
N GLU A 60 -4.74 -8.57 -4.81
CA GLU A 60 -5.59 -7.61 -4.08
C GLU A 60 -6.38 -6.69 -5.02
N ALA A 61 -5.71 -6.14 -6.04
CA ALA A 61 -6.34 -5.31 -7.07
C ALA A 61 -7.41 -6.08 -7.88
N CYS A 62 -7.15 -7.34 -8.22
CA CYS A 62 -8.12 -8.19 -8.89
C CYS A 62 -9.34 -8.50 -8.00
N LYS A 63 -9.13 -8.76 -6.70
CA LYS A 63 -10.20 -9.01 -5.73
C LYS A 63 -11.09 -7.77 -5.52
N SER A 64 -10.51 -6.57 -5.50
CA SER A 64 -11.29 -5.33 -5.35
C SER A 64 -12.23 -5.07 -6.53
N ARG A 65 -11.89 -5.54 -7.74
CA ARG A 65 -12.81 -5.54 -8.90
C ARG A 65 -14.07 -6.35 -8.66
N ARG A 66 -13.96 -7.51 -7.99
CA ARG A 66 -15.08 -8.42 -7.73
C ARG A 66 -16.04 -7.88 -6.68
N ARG A 67 -15.53 -7.20 -5.64
CA ARG A 67 -16.37 -6.64 -4.57
C ARG A 67 -17.31 -5.54 -5.06
N ARG A 68 -16.86 -4.70 -6.00
CA ARG A 68 -17.68 -3.61 -6.57
C ARG A 68 -18.83 -4.07 -7.47
N ARG A 69 -18.85 -5.34 -7.90
CA ARG A 69 -19.93 -5.89 -8.74
C ARG A 69 -21.05 -6.55 -7.94
N ARG A 70 -20.91 -6.65 -6.61
CA ARG A 70 -21.88 -7.30 -5.70
C ARG A 70 -22.63 -6.27 -4.83
N SER A 71 -22.60 -5.00 -5.21
CA SER A 71 -23.26 -3.87 -4.54
C SER A 71 -24.30 -3.27 -5.47
#